data_AF-A0AAW2HVC3-F1
#
_entry.id   AF-A0AAW2HVC3-F1
#
_cell.length_a   1.000
_cell.length_b   1.000
_cell.length_c   1.000
_cell.angle_alpha   90.00
_cell.angle_beta   90.00
_cell.angle_gamma   90.00
#
_symmetry.space_group_name_H-M   'P 1'
#
loop_
_entity.id
_entity.type
_entity.pdbx_description
1 polymer ?
#
loop_
_entity_poly.entity_id
_entity_poly.type
_entity_poly.pdbx_seq_one_letter_code
_entity_poly.pdbx_strand_id
1 'polypeptide(L)'
;MCDGCEVNQKYYKHNIEDPEKERRILDSLCIPTQTEIRSQLGSKLADVFFENLTSEARIFLGLQPPLVGPSDVWINPNSRLKKKVRCEPIPEPQVLHQKALMHQTILEIGTSHIDDLKNQLRQEVEEAVRNQAINYEEEFEKRMALEIERVKLEAEVQCKQVVGTLMLHFDKCFADVVERHKLKMRKECQVKVLEERADLAAHMMSELQREIEKRDLELCSDFHDTLNGELNALERKFVKQIDAERKIAEEVIEGIVEKYEQMLVNVRAEMEMANTIDLCQAIAQENALREKEVREEKASHEDIIIQLVQRNNALQKKNETLQKMATERSKRIENYQKKMKGLLEEFQKFVNYALEATPAHAEYLLSTQKMVLKKYHEDGLVDPVRIPFPSFPIVV
;
A
#
# COMPACT_ATOMS: atom_id res chain seq x y z
N MET A 1 1.91 68.62 24.66
CA MET A 1 3.32 68.49 25.06
C MET A 1 4.08 69.41 24.13
N CYS A 2 4.08 70.71 24.45
CA CYS A 2 5.06 71.38 25.33
C CYS A 2 6.44 71.34 24.68
N ASP A 3 7.20 72.40 24.51
CA ASP A 3 7.11 73.84 24.78
C ASP A 3 8.39 74.41 24.13
N GLY A 4 8.50 75.72 23.95
CA GLY A 4 9.83 76.35 23.90
C GLY A 4 10.03 77.38 22.81
N CYS A 5 9.45 78.55 23.04
CA CYS A 5 9.89 79.82 22.49
C CYS A 5 11.06 80.34 23.35
N GLU A 6 12.25 80.56 22.78
CA GLU A 6 13.31 81.45 23.28
C GLU A 6 14.05 81.92 22.01
N VAL A 7 13.89 83.12 21.47
CA VAL A 7 14.14 84.48 22.01
C VAL A 7 15.56 84.64 22.57
N ASN A 8 16.33 85.37 21.75
CA ASN A 8 17.29 86.41 22.11
C ASN A 8 18.80 86.13 22.19
N GLN A 9 19.48 87.18 21.70
CA GLN A 9 20.84 87.61 21.96
C GLN A 9 21.95 86.83 21.23
N LYS A 10 22.59 87.48 20.25
CA LYS A 10 23.89 88.15 20.52
C LYS A 10 24.49 88.83 19.27
N TYR A 11 24.63 90.16 19.40
CA TYR A 11 25.66 91.05 18.82
C TYR A 11 25.68 91.21 17.28
N TYR A 12 25.26 92.34 16.68
CA TYR A 12 25.81 93.70 16.83
C TYR A 12 27.33 93.73 17.00
N LYS A 13 28.05 93.90 15.90
CA LYS A 13 29.11 94.90 15.76
C LYS A 13 29.22 95.33 14.31
N HIS A 14 28.80 96.58 14.07
CA HIS A 14 29.05 97.37 12.89
C HIS A 14 30.47 97.95 12.94
N ASN A 15 31.12 98.08 11.78
CA ASN A 15 31.89 99.28 11.47
C ASN A 15 31.00 100.15 10.56
N ILE A 16 30.71 101.37 11.02
CA ILE A 16 30.02 102.45 10.31
C ILE A 16 30.99 103.64 10.37
N GLU A 17 31.41 104.14 9.22
CA GLU A 17 32.31 105.28 9.06
C GLU A 17 31.56 106.50 8.48
N ASP A 18 30.43 106.90 9.07
CA ASP A 18 29.68 108.05 8.56
C ASP A 18 28.89 108.81 9.65
N PRO A 19 29.37 109.99 10.11
CA PRO A 19 28.70 110.80 11.13
C PRO A 19 27.37 111.43 10.64
N GLU A 20 27.05 111.43 9.35
CA GLU A 20 25.72 111.84 8.87
C GLU A 20 24.66 110.73 9.00
N LYS A 21 25.10 109.46 9.08
CA LYS A 21 24.21 108.29 9.27
C LYS A 21 23.76 108.14 10.71
N GLU A 22 24.55 108.60 11.67
CA GLU A 22 24.21 108.62 13.10
C GLU A 22 23.05 109.57 13.40
N ARG A 23 22.98 110.74 12.75
CA ARG A 23 21.82 111.65 12.84
C ARG A 23 20.53 111.03 12.26
N ARG A 24 20.62 110.26 11.17
CA ARG A 24 19.44 109.59 10.57
C ARG A 24 18.96 108.37 11.37
N ILE A 25 19.83 107.70 12.13
CA ILE A 25 19.45 106.59 13.02
C ILE A 25 18.84 107.12 14.32
N LEU A 26 19.35 108.23 14.87
CA LEU A 26 18.75 108.90 16.02
C LEU A 26 17.33 109.45 15.73
N ASP A 27 17.07 109.95 14.53
CA ASP A 27 15.73 110.42 14.12
C ASP A 27 14.72 109.28 13.85
N SER A 28 15.17 108.03 13.72
CA SER A 28 14.29 106.85 13.48
C SER A 28 14.00 106.01 14.73
N LEU A 29 14.58 106.34 15.89
CA LEU A 29 14.42 105.61 17.15
C LEU A 29 13.57 106.34 18.22
N CYS A 30 12.99 107.52 17.94
CA CYS A 30 12.07 108.25 18.85
C CYS A 30 12.56 108.35 20.31
N ILE A 31 13.81 108.76 20.52
CA ILE A 31 14.37 108.97 21.86
C ILE A 31 14.03 110.40 22.33
N PRO A 32 13.30 110.59 23.45
CA PRO A 32 12.90 111.90 23.92
C PRO A 32 14.08 112.74 24.46
N THR A 33 14.04 114.05 24.22
CA THR A 33 15.06 115.00 24.68
C THR A 33 14.97 115.31 26.18
N GLN A 34 16.06 115.76 26.82
CA GLN A 34 16.08 116.11 28.25
C GLN A 34 14.96 117.09 28.65
N THR A 35 14.62 118.01 27.76
CA THR A 35 13.57 119.01 27.95
C THR A 35 12.17 118.41 27.89
N GLU A 36 11.95 117.40 27.06
CA GLU A 36 10.68 116.66 26.95
C GLU A 36 10.46 115.73 28.16
N ILE A 37 11.53 115.12 28.66
CA ILE A 37 11.49 114.29 29.87
C ILE A 37 11.15 115.16 31.09
N ARG A 38 11.78 116.35 31.21
CA ARG A 38 11.48 117.32 32.28
C ARG A 38 10.08 117.91 32.18
N SER A 39 9.53 118.10 30.98
CA SER A 39 8.18 118.65 30.80
C SER A 39 7.07 117.63 31.08
N GLN A 40 7.29 116.34 30.82
CA GLN A 40 6.31 115.27 31.07
C GLN A 40 6.34 114.72 32.51
N LEU A 41 7.53 114.59 33.13
CA LEU A 41 7.67 114.02 34.49
C LEU A 41 7.68 115.08 35.61
N GLY A 42 7.93 116.35 35.27
CA GLY A 42 8.12 117.44 36.25
C GLY A 42 9.53 117.47 36.85
N SER A 43 10.02 118.67 37.21
CA SER A 43 11.44 118.90 37.51
C SER A 43 12.02 117.99 38.60
N LYS A 44 11.30 117.83 39.72
CA LYS A 44 11.78 117.02 40.87
C LYS A 44 11.84 115.53 40.57
N LEU A 45 10.92 115.00 39.76
CA LEU A 45 10.89 113.59 39.40
C LEU A 45 11.93 113.27 38.31
N ALA A 46 12.13 114.21 37.39
CA ALA A 46 13.16 114.10 36.36
C ALA A 46 14.57 114.06 36.96
N ASP A 47 14.85 114.84 38.01
CA ASP A 47 16.17 114.80 38.67
C ASP A 47 16.44 113.44 39.36
N VAL A 48 15.45 112.85 40.03
CA VAL A 48 15.55 111.49 40.60
C VAL A 48 15.69 110.42 39.51
N PHE A 49 15.01 110.61 38.38
CA PHE A 49 15.16 109.73 37.22
C PHE A 49 16.59 109.80 36.68
N PHE A 50 17.15 110.99 36.47
CA PHE A 50 18.52 111.16 36.00
C PHE A 50 19.59 110.66 37.00
N GLU A 51 19.34 110.79 38.30
CA GLU A 51 20.20 110.23 39.34
C GLU A 51 20.21 108.70 39.37
N ASN A 52 19.10 108.04 39.02
CA ASN A 52 19.00 106.58 39.02
C ASN A 52 19.41 105.93 37.70
N LEU A 53 19.76 106.72 36.67
CA LEU A 53 20.27 106.18 35.42
C LEU A 53 21.67 105.59 35.58
N THR A 54 21.90 104.47 34.90
CA THR A 54 23.23 103.89 34.71
C THR A 54 24.12 104.85 33.93
N SER A 55 25.42 104.77 34.18
CA SER A 55 26.43 105.64 33.54
C SER A 55 26.36 105.60 32.01
N GLU A 56 26.00 104.47 31.40
CA GLU A 56 25.79 104.34 29.95
C GLU A 56 24.55 105.10 29.45
N ALA A 57 23.44 105.05 30.19
CA ALA A 57 22.22 105.77 29.82
C ALA A 57 22.37 107.29 29.97
N ARG A 58 23.22 107.76 30.89
CA ARG A 58 23.52 109.20 31.07
C ARG A 58 24.31 109.79 29.89
N ILE A 59 25.14 108.97 29.22
CA ILE A 59 25.88 109.37 28.01
C ILE A 59 24.91 109.48 26.82
N PHE A 60 24.03 108.49 26.65
CA PHE A 60 23.03 108.51 25.56
C PHE A 60 22.06 109.70 25.63
N LEU A 61 21.76 110.20 26.84
CA LEU A 61 20.89 111.36 27.03
C LEU A 61 21.62 112.70 27.09
N GLY A 62 22.96 112.74 26.99
CA GLY A 62 23.75 113.97 26.97
C GLY A 62 23.90 114.68 28.34
N LEU A 63 23.83 113.95 29.46
CA LEU A 63 23.94 114.52 30.82
C LEU A 63 25.38 114.61 31.34
N GLN A 64 26.35 113.99 30.66
CA GLN A 64 27.77 114.10 30.98
C GLN A 64 28.62 114.07 29.70
N PRO A 65 29.69 114.89 29.60
CA PRO A 65 30.19 115.86 30.59
C PRO A 65 29.44 117.23 30.60
N PRO A 66 29.38 117.92 31.76
CA PRO A 66 28.68 119.18 31.93
C PRO A 66 29.30 120.32 31.11
N LEU A 67 28.46 121.05 30.36
CA LEU A 67 28.84 122.24 29.60
C LEU A 67 29.20 123.39 30.55
N VAL A 68 30.48 123.79 30.61
CA VAL A 68 30.94 124.96 31.39
C VAL A 68 31.08 126.16 30.45
N GLY A 69 30.09 127.06 30.50
CA GLY A 69 30.09 128.40 29.89
C GLY A 69 30.07 129.51 30.96
N PRO A 70 30.25 130.79 30.58
CA PRO A 70 31.09 131.78 31.28
C PRO A 70 30.36 132.67 32.30
N SER A 71 31.12 133.28 33.25
CA SER A 71 30.86 134.48 34.09
C SER A 71 31.54 134.31 35.48
N ASP A 72 32.10 135.28 36.23
CA ASP A 72 32.13 136.75 36.12
C ASP A 72 33.06 137.35 37.22
N VAL A 73 33.38 138.65 37.07
CA VAL A 73 33.84 139.66 38.07
C VAL A 73 35.30 139.69 38.55
N TRP A 74 36.09 140.68 38.06
CA TRP A 74 36.63 141.74 38.94
C TRP A 74 37.17 142.98 38.20
N ILE A 75 36.54 144.13 38.47
CA ILE A 75 37.04 145.49 38.23
C ILE A 75 37.61 145.97 39.57
N ASN A 76 38.85 146.47 39.59
CA ASN A 76 39.35 147.26 40.73
C ASN A 76 39.81 148.66 40.27
N PRO A 77 39.13 149.73 40.72
CA PRO A 77 39.44 151.12 40.44
C PRO A 77 40.29 151.74 41.55
N ASN A 78 41.40 152.40 41.21
CA ASN A 78 41.95 153.41 42.11
C ASN A 78 42.53 154.62 41.39
N SER A 79 42.20 155.77 41.98
CA SER A 79 42.83 157.09 41.80
C SER A 79 42.62 157.81 40.46
N ARG A 80 41.40 158.36 40.34
CA ARG A 80 41.18 159.76 39.93
C ARG A 80 42.26 160.69 40.53
N LEU A 81 42.58 161.76 39.79
CA LEU A 81 43.29 163.02 40.13
C LEU A 81 44.57 163.13 39.25
N LYS A 82 44.82 164.15 38.43
CA LYS A 82 44.23 165.49 38.23
C LYS A 82 44.71 166.04 36.87
N LYS A 83 43.75 166.56 36.09
CA LYS A 83 43.78 167.69 35.13
C LYS A 83 45.10 168.13 34.42
N LYS A 84 44.93 168.25 33.09
CA LYS A 84 45.50 169.22 32.13
C LYS A 84 46.98 169.07 31.77
N VAL A 85 47.26 168.52 30.58
CA VAL A 85 47.97 169.16 29.45
C VAL A 85 47.58 168.41 28.17
N ARG A 86 47.22 169.14 27.09
CA ARG A 86 47.10 168.62 25.72
C ARG A 86 48.49 168.43 25.13
N CYS A 87 48.81 167.23 24.66
CA CYS A 87 49.86 166.97 23.66
C CYS A 87 49.35 165.86 22.73
N GLU A 88 49.20 166.16 21.44
CA GLU A 88 49.04 165.14 20.39
C GLU A 88 50.41 164.48 20.12
N PRO A 89 50.47 163.15 19.90
CA PRO A 89 51.58 162.52 19.19
C PRO A 89 51.07 161.58 18.06
N ILE A 90 51.27 161.93 16.79
CA ILE A 90 52.33 161.47 15.86
C ILE A 90 52.17 159.99 15.41
N PRO A 91 52.03 159.70 14.09
CA PRO A 91 51.76 158.36 13.53
C PRO A 91 52.83 157.28 13.79
N GLU A 92 52.37 156.03 13.92
CA GLU A 92 53.03 154.84 14.50
C GLU A 92 54.18 154.13 13.75
N PRO A 93 54.64 154.44 12.52
CA PRO A 93 55.78 153.69 11.94
C PRO A 93 57.17 154.11 12.46
N GLN A 94 57.25 155.02 13.44
CA GLN A 94 58.55 155.51 13.97
C GLN A 94 58.75 155.24 15.47
N VAL A 95 57.75 154.65 16.16
CA VAL A 95 57.79 154.34 17.60
C VAL A 95 58.37 152.94 17.89
N LEU A 96 58.32 152.02 16.93
CA LEU A 96 58.94 150.69 17.04
C LEU A 96 60.48 150.75 17.10
N HIS A 97 61.12 151.70 16.40
CA HIS A 97 62.58 151.78 16.35
C HIS A 97 63.23 152.39 17.59
N GLN A 98 62.50 153.15 18.41
CA GLN A 98 63.03 153.73 19.67
C GLN A 98 62.57 152.99 20.93
N LYS A 99 61.48 152.20 20.87
CA LYS A 99 61.11 151.25 21.94
C LYS A 99 61.92 149.94 21.90
N ALA A 100 62.65 149.68 20.81
CA ALA A 100 63.58 148.55 20.66
C ALA A 100 64.88 148.67 21.50
N LEU A 101 65.00 149.70 22.36
CA LEU A 101 66.18 149.94 23.21
C LEU A 101 65.91 149.76 24.71
N MET A 102 64.72 149.27 25.09
CA MET A 102 64.41 148.84 26.47
C MET A 102 64.46 147.31 26.57
N HIS A 103 65.31 146.79 27.47
CA HIS A 103 65.58 145.34 27.64
C HIS A 103 64.30 144.50 27.85
N GLN A 104 63.28 145.07 28.48
CA GLN A 104 62.01 144.39 28.75
C GLN A 104 61.26 143.99 27.46
N THR A 105 61.24 144.87 26.46
CA THR A 105 60.46 144.64 25.23
C THR A 105 61.17 143.69 24.27
N ILE A 106 62.52 143.67 24.29
CA ILE A 106 63.31 142.64 23.59
C ILE A 106 63.02 141.25 24.18
N LEU A 107 62.89 141.14 25.51
CA LEU A 107 62.50 139.89 26.16
C LEU A 107 61.08 139.47 25.79
N GLU A 108 60.11 140.39 25.77
CA GLU A 108 58.72 140.09 25.40
C GLU A 108 58.59 139.60 23.94
N ILE A 109 59.27 140.26 22.99
CA ILE A 109 59.32 139.82 21.59
C ILE A 109 60.01 138.46 21.48
N GLY A 110 61.11 138.26 22.21
CA GLY A 110 61.81 136.98 22.28
C GLY A 110 60.93 135.87 22.85
N THR A 111 60.19 136.11 23.93
CA THR A 111 59.25 135.14 24.51
C THR A 111 58.08 134.84 23.59
N SER A 112 57.54 135.86 22.92
CA SER A 112 56.46 135.70 21.94
C SER A 112 56.91 134.82 20.77
N HIS A 113 58.07 135.09 20.19
CA HIS A 113 58.62 134.23 19.13
C HIS A 113 58.96 132.83 19.63
N ILE A 114 59.50 132.68 20.85
CA ILE A 114 59.77 131.37 21.44
C ILE A 114 58.46 130.58 21.62
N ASP A 115 57.38 131.22 22.06
CA ASP A 115 56.09 130.56 22.28
C ASP A 115 55.38 130.24 20.97
N ASP A 116 55.49 131.10 19.94
CA ASP A 116 55.05 130.79 18.58
C ASP A 116 55.80 129.58 18.01
N LEU A 117 57.12 129.53 18.18
CA LEU A 117 57.96 128.41 17.73
C LEU A 117 57.64 127.12 18.51
N LYS A 118 57.36 127.21 19.81
CA LYS A 118 56.89 126.05 20.61
C LYS A 118 55.51 125.58 20.16
N ASN A 119 54.63 126.50 19.77
CA ASN A 119 53.28 126.15 19.31
C ASN A 119 53.31 125.53 17.92
N GLN A 120 54.13 126.06 17.00
CA GLN A 120 54.40 125.43 15.70
C GLN A 120 55.02 124.04 15.88
N LEU A 121 56.04 123.91 16.73
CA LEU A 121 56.65 122.62 17.02
C LEU A 121 55.65 121.64 17.67
N ARG A 122 54.77 122.11 18.58
CA ARG A 122 53.70 121.27 19.14
C ARG A 122 52.71 120.81 18.08
N GLN A 123 52.30 121.70 17.18
CA GLN A 123 51.42 121.34 16.06
C GLN A 123 52.08 120.35 15.11
N GLU A 124 53.34 120.55 14.74
CA GLU A 124 54.11 119.61 13.91
C GLU A 124 54.26 118.24 14.61
N VAL A 125 54.53 118.22 15.92
CA VAL A 125 54.61 116.98 16.70
C VAL A 125 53.25 116.30 16.81
N GLU A 126 52.18 117.03 17.10
CA GLU A 126 50.81 116.49 17.17
C GLU A 126 50.34 115.95 15.81
N GLU A 127 50.65 116.65 14.73
CA GLU A 127 50.33 116.23 13.36
C GLU A 127 51.17 115.02 12.95
N ALA A 128 52.47 114.98 13.30
CA ALA A 128 53.32 113.81 13.07
C ALA A 128 52.83 112.58 13.86
N VAL A 129 52.46 112.75 15.14
CA VAL A 129 51.88 111.68 15.98
C VAL A 129 50.55 111.21 15.42
N ARG A 130 49.68 112.13 14.97
CA ARG A 130 48.39 111.78 14.37
C ARG A 130 48.56 111.02 13.05
N ASN A 131 49.44 111.49 12.16
CA ASN A 131 49.75 110.81 10.91
C ASN A 131 50.38 109.43 11.17
N GLN A 132 51.22 109.32 12.20
CA GLN A 132 51.79 108.03 12.60
C GLN A 132 50.72 107.08 13.17
N ALA A 133 49.76 107.58 13.94
CA ALA A 133 48.63 106.78 14.44
C ALA A 133 47.74 106.27 13.30
N ILE A 134 47.39 107.14 12.34
CA ILE A 134 46.63 106.76 11.13
C ILE A 134 47.39 105.70 10.33
N ASN A 135 48.70 105.90 10.10
CA ASN A 135 49.52 104.92 9.40
C ASN A 135 49.55 103.56 10.12
N TYR A 136 49.64 103.54 11.45
CA TYR A 136 49.60 102.30 12.22
C TYR A 136 48.23 101.62 12.18
N GLU A 137 47.14 102.40 12.20
CA GLU A 137 45.77 101.87 12.08
C GLU A 137 45.56 101.24 10.71
N GLU A 138 45.95 101.93 9.63
CA GLU A 138 45.92 101.37 8.27
C GLU A 138 46.79 100.11 8.12
N GLU A 139 48.01 100.11 8.68
CA GLU A 139 48.87 98.93 8.67
C GLU A 139 48.27 97.77 9.46
N PHE A 140 47.66 98.04 10.61
CA PHE A 140 47.00 97.03 11.43
C PHE A 140 45.79 96.44 10.71
N GLU A 141 44.94 97.27 10.10
CA GLU A 141 43.81 96.81 9.31
C GLU A 141 44.23 95.98 8.10
N LYS A 142 45.28 96.41 7.37
CA LYS A 142 45.85 95.64 6.26
C LYS A 142 46.36 94.28 6.75
N ARG A 143 47.08 94.23 7.88
CA ARG A 143 47.55 92.96 8.48
C ARG A 143 46.40 92.09 8.96
N MET A 144 45.37 92.67 9.57
CA MET A 144 44.19 91.96 10.04
C MET A 144 43.40 91.36 8.87
N ALA A 145 43.20 92.13 7.80
CA ALA A 145 42.51 91.65 6.59
C ALA A 145 43.28 90.50 5.93
N LEU A 146 44.61 90.61 5.82
CA LEU A 146 45.46 89.52 5.33
C LEU A 146 45.36 88.27 6.21
N GLU A 147 45.34 88.42 7.54
CA GLU A 147 45.22 87.31 8.48
C GLU A 147 43.83 86.64 8.42
N ILE A 148 42.76 87.42 8.27
CA ILE A 148 41.41 86.91 8.06
C ILE A 148 41.35 86.08 6.77
N GLU A 149 41.91 86.57 5.67
CA GLU A 149 41.96 85.81 4.41
C GLU A 149 42.84 84.56 4.54
N ARG A 150 43.96 84.62 5.27
CA ARG A 150 44.80 83.46 5.57
C ARG A 150 44.00 82.39 6.32
N VAL A 151 43.29 82.77 7.40
CA VAL A 151 42.48 81.86 8.21
C VAL A 151 41.30 81.28 7.41
N LYS A 152 40.64 82.07 6.56
CA LYS A 152 39.59 81.57 5.66
C LYS A 152 40.13 80.51 4.70
N LEU A 153 41.27 80.78 4.06
CA LEU A 153 41.90 79.83 3.14
C LEU A 153 42.31 78.54 3.87
N GLU A 154 42.88 78.65 5.07
CA GLU A 154 43.20 77.49 5.91
C GLU A 154 41.95 76.69 6.30
N ALA A 155 40.87 77.38 6.68
CA ALA A 155 39.59 76.74 7.02
C ALA A 155 38.97 76.05 5.80
N GLU A 156 39.04 76.64 4.60
CA GLU A 156 38.60 76.00 3.36
C GLU A 156 39.41 74.75 3.03
N VAL A 157 40.73 74.80 3.17
CA VAL A 157 41.60 73.65 2.94
C VAL A 157 41.30 72.53 3.95
N GLN A 158 41.18 72.86 5.24
CA GLN A 158 40.81 71.89 6.27
C GLN A 158 39.41 71.29 6.03
N CYS A 159 38.43 72.11 5.67
CA CYS A 159 37.08 71.65 5.35
C CYS A 159 37.11 70.70 4.14
N LYS A 160 37.82 71.05 3.06
CA LYS A 160 37.99 70.17 1.89
C LYS A 160 38.68 68.85 2.26
N GLN A 161 39.68 68.87 3.15
CA GLN A 161 40.34 67.65 3.64
C GLN A 161 39.40 66.76 4.47
N VAL A 162 38.63 67.35 5.39
CA VAL A 162 37.66 66.62 6.22
C VAL A 162 36.56 66.02 5.35
N VAL A 163 35.97 66.81 4.44
CA VAL A 163 34.95 66.34 3.49
C VAL A 163 35.52 65.23 2.60
N GLY A 164 36.74 65.40 2.06
CA GLY A 164 37.40 64.38 1.25
C GLY A 164 37.63 63.07 2.02
N THR A 165 38.06 63.16 3.28
CA THR A 165 38.26 61.99 4.15
C THR A 165 36.93 61.30 4.46
N LEU A 166 35.88 62.07 4.72
CA LEU A 166 34.54 61.54 4.99
C LEU A 166 33.94 60.87 3.76
N MET A 167 34.11 61.46 2.57
CA MET A 167 33.67 60.86 1.30
C MET A 167 34.39 59.53 1.05
N LEU A 168 35.71 59.48 1.22
CA LEU A 168 36.47 58.23 1.08
C LEU A 168 36.02 57.15 2.07
N HIS A 169 35.73 57.54 3.32
CA HIS A 169 35.17 56.61 4.31
C HIS A 169 33.77 56.11 3.91
N PHE A 170 32.92 57.01 3.41
CA PHE A 170 31.58 56.66 2.95
C PHE A 170 31.62 55.70 1.75
N ASP A 171 32.46 55.98 0.76
CA ASP A 171 32.65 55.11 -0.41
C ASP A 171 33.14 53.72 -0.01
N LYS A 172 34.08 53.66 0.95
CA LYS A 172 34.56 52.40 1.51
C LYS A 172 33.43 51.62 2.22
N CYS A 173 32.68 52.28 3.11
CA CYS A 173 31.56 51.64 3.80
C CYS A 173 30.48 51.17 2.82
N PHE A 174 30.19 51.95 1.78
CA PHE A 174 29.24 51.59 0.75
C PHE A 174 29.71 50.37 -0.04
N ALA A 175 30.98 50.35 -0.46
CA ALA A 175 31.59 49.19 -1.11
C ALA A 175 31.50 47.93 -0.23
N ASP A 176 31.79 48.04 1.07
CA ASP A 176 31.69 46.93 2.02
C ASP A 176 30.25 46.42 2.19
N VAL A 177 29.25 47.30 2.17
CA VAL A 177 27.83 46.92 2.19
C VAL A 177 27.45 46.19 0.90
N VAL A 178 27.86 46.72 -0.25
CA VAL A 178 27.60 46.11 -1.57
C VAL A 178 28.24 44.73 -1.67
N GLU A 179 29.49 44.57 -1.24
CA GLU A 179 30.17 43.26 -1.28
C GLU A 179 29.54 42.26 -0.30
N ARG A 180 29.15 42.70 0.91
CA ARG A 180 28.39 41.83 1.83
C ARG A 180 27.07 41.36 1.22
N HIS A 181 26.35 42.26 0.54
CA HIS A 181 25.08 41.92 -0.09
C HIS A 181 25.28 40.98 -1.29
N LYS A 182 26.28 41.24 -2.15
CA LYS A 182 26.66 40.31 -3.23
C LYS A 182 27.02 38.92 -2.70
N LEU A 183 27.79 38.85 -1.61
CA LEU A 183 28.17 37.57 -1.01
C LEU A 183 26.95 36.83 -0.46
N LYS A 184 26.02 37.54 0.19
CA LYS A 184 24.74 36.96 0.66
C LYS A 184 23.92 36.40 -0.50
N MET A 185 23.73 37.19 -1.57
CA MET A 185 22.99 36.76 -2.76
C MET A 185 23.63 35.56 -3.45
N ARG A 186 24.97 35.49 -3.53
CA ARG A 186 25.67 34.31 -4.05
C ARG A 186 25.39 33.07 -3.22
N LYS A 187 25.43 33.19 -1.88
CA LYS A 187 25.13 32.07 -0.97
C LYS A 187 23.69 31.60 -1.12
N GLU A 188 22.72 32.52 -1.14
CA GLU A 188 21.30 32.18 -1.33
C GLU A 188 21.05 31.53 -2.70
N CYS A 189 21.66 32.05 -3.76
CA CYS A 189 21.61 31.44 -5.09
C CYS A 189 22.21 30.02 -5.09
N GLN A 190 23.38 29.84 -4.45
CA GLN A 190 24.02 28.53 -4.35
C GLN A 190 23.15 27.53 -3.57
N VAL A 191 22.52 27.95 -2.48
CA VAL A 191 21.59 27.11 -1.70
C VAL A 191 20.41 26.68 -2.57
N LYS A 192 19.75 27.62 -3.27
CA LYS A 192 18.62 27.30 -4.16
C LYS A 192 19.01 26.36 -5.30
N VAL A 193 20.18 26.56 -5.91
CA VAL A 193 20.69 25.66 -6.96
C VAL A 193 20.94 24.26 -6.40
N LEU A 194 21.42 24.13 -5.16
CA LEU A 194 21.61 22.83 -4.52
C LEU A 194 20.28 22.17 -4.17
N GLU A 195 19.29 22.93 -3.70
CA GLU A 195 17.92 22.45 -3.42
C GLU A 195 17.26 21.95 -4.71
N GLU A 196 17.25 22.74 -5.79
CA GLU A 196 16.67 22.33 -7.08
C GLU A 196 17.36 21.08 -7.65
N ARG A 197 18.69 20.97 -7.48
CA ARG A 197 19.42 19.76 -7.89
C ARG A 197 19.06 18.55 -7.05
N ALA A 198 18.88 18.72 -5.74
CA ALA A 198 18.47 17.64 -4.85
C ALA A 198 17.05 17.18 -5.17
N ASP A 199 16.12 18.11 -5.41
CA ASP A 199 14.74 17.80 -5.80
C ASP A 199 14.68 17.09 -7.15
N LEU A 200 15.44 17.57 -8.14
CA LEU A 200 15.53 16.91 -9.45
C LEU A 200 16.14 15.50 -9.33
N ALA A 201 17.20 15.34 -8.55
CA ALA A 201 17.81 14.04 -8.31
C ALA A 201 16.84 13.08 -7.60
N ALA A 202 16.10 13.56 -6.59
CA ALA A 202 15.08 12.77 -5.90
C ALA A 202 13.95 12.34 -6.84
N HIS A 203 13.48 13.25 -7.70
CA HIS A 203 12.48 12.93 -8.72
C HIS A 203 12.98 11.87 -9.72
N MET A 204 14.20 12.05 -10.25
CA MET A 204 14.81 11.07 -11.18
C MET A 204 15.01 9.70 -10.52
N MET A 205 15.43 9.66 -9.25
CA MET A 205 15.57 8.41 -8.50
C MET A 205 14.22 7.73 -8.27
N SER A 206 13.17 8.49 -7.97
CA SER A 206 11.81 7.95 -7.82
C SER A 206 11.28 7.38 -9.14
N GLU A 207 11.53 8.05 -10.26
CA GLU A 207 11.12 7.57 -11.59
C GLU A 207 11.90 6.33 -12.01
N LEU A 208 13.21 6.30 -11.74
CA LEU A 208 14.03 5.11 -11.97
C LEU A 208 13.54 3.92 -11.13
N GLN A 209 13.26 4.13 -9.85
CA GLN A 209 12.73 3.10 -8.96
C GLN A 209 11.38 2.56 -9.48
N ARG A 210 10.48 3.45 -9.90
CA ARG A 210 9.18 3.09 -10.49
C ARG A 210 9.34 2.22 -11.74
N GLU A 211 10.29 2.56 -12.61
CA GLU A 211 10.54 1.79 -13.84
C GLU A 211 11.23 0.44 -13.53
N ILE A 212 12.12 0.37 -12.53
CA ILE A 212 12.70 -0.89 -12.04
C ILE A 212 11.58 -1.81 -11.52
N GLU A 213 10.71 -1.32 -10.64
CA GLU A 213 9.60 -2.10 -10.08
C GLU A 213 8.66 -2.63 -11.17
N LYS A 214 8.37 -1.78 -12.18
CA LYS A 214 7.59 -2.19 -13.34
C LYS A 214 8.27 -3.31 -14.13
N ARG A 215 9.58 -3.21 -14.39
CA ARG A 215 10.35 -4.24 -15.09
C ARG A 215 10.47 -5.53 -14.31
N ASP A 216 10.62 -5.44 -12.99
CA ASP A 216 10.65 -6.61 -12.11
C ASP A 216 9.31 -7.35 -12.15
N LEU A 217 8.18 -6.63 -12.15
CA LEU A 217 6.84 -7.21 -12.30
C LEU A 217 6.64 -7.86 -13.67
N GLU A 218 7.03 -7.19 -14.75
CA GLU A 218 6.97 -7.73 -16.12
C GLU A 218 7.81 -9.03 -16.22
N LEU A 219 9.05 -8.99 -15.74
CA LEU A 219 9.95 -10.15 -15.76
C LEU A 219 9.42 -11.32 -14.93
N CYS A 220 8.90 -11.05 -13.73
CA CYS A 220 8.27 -12.09 -12.90
C CYS A 220 7.04 -12.70 -13.57
N SER A 221 6.21 -11.90 -14.24
CA SER A 221 5.06 -12.38 -15.01
C SER A 221 5.50 -13.27 -16.17
N ASP A 222 6.48 -12.82 -16.95
CA ASP A 222 7.01 -13.58 -18.09
C ASP A 222 7.61 -14.93 -17.65
N PHE A 223 8.36 -14.95 -16.54
CA PHE A 223 8.86 -16.19 -15.95
C PHE A 223 7.74 -17.10 -15.46
N HIS A 224 6.70 -16.54 -14.82
CA HIS A 224 5.56 -17.31 -14.35
C HIS A 224 4.80 -17.96 -15.52
N ASP A 225 4.55 -17.22 -16.59
CA ASP A 225 3.90 -17.71 -17.79
C ASP A 225 4.74 -18.78 -18.50
N THR A 226 6.06 -18.60 -18.55
CA THR A 226 6.98 -19.60 -19.10
C THR A 226 6.94 -20.89 -18.29
N LEU A 227 7.05 -20.80 -16.95
CA LEU A 227 6.99 -21.96 -16.06
C LEU A 227 5.64 -22.68 -16.15
N ASN A 228 4.54 -21.95 -16.20
CA ASN A 228 3.20 -22.53 -16.40
C ASN A 228 3.09 -23.21 -17.77
N GLY A 229 3.68 -22.62 -18.81
CA GLY A 229 3.74 -23.22 -20.15
C GLY A 229 4.48 -24.56 -20.14
N GLU A 230 5.64 -24.61 -19.47
CA GLU A 230 6.45 -25.84 -19.30
C GLU A 230 5.73 -26.89 -18.45
N LEU A 231 5.11 -26.49 -17.33
CA LEU A 231 4.32 -27.35 -16.47
C LEU A 231 3.17 -28.01 -17.26
N ASN A 232 2.37 -27.20 -17.96
CA ASN A 232 1.29 -27.70 -18.81
C ASN A 232 1.79 -28.62 -19.92
N ALA A 233 2.96 -28.34 -20.50
CA ALA A 233 3.58 -29.21 -21.50
C ALA A 233 4.01 -30.55 -20.89
N LEU A 234 4.55 -30.54 -19.68
CA LEU A 234 4.96 -31.74 -18.94
C LEU A 234 3.74 -32.57 -18.50
N GLU A 235 2.69 -31.94 -17.96
CA GLU A 235 1.42 -32.60 -17.63
C GLU A 235 0.82 -33.29 -18.85
N ARG A 236 0.77 -32.62 -20.00
CA ARG A 236 0.32 -33.26 -21.26
C ARG A 236 1.17 -34.46 -21.67
N LYS A 237 2.48 -34.46 -21.41
CA LYS A 237 3.34 -35.62 -21.67
C LYS A 237 3.02 -36.77 -20.72
N PHE A 238 2.85 -36.49 -19.42
CA PHE A 238 2.49 -37.50 -18.43
C PHE A 238 1.12 -38.11 -18.68
N VAL A 239 0.11 -37.29 -18.98
CA VAL A 239 -1.23 -37.79 -19.33
C VAL A 239 -1.16 -38.73 -20.54
N LYS A 240 -0.45 -38.34 -21.61
CA LYS A 240 -0.25 -39.21 -22.78
C LYS A 240 0.45 -40.52 -22.43
N GLN A 241 1.45 -40.49 -21.55
CA GLN A 241 2.16 -41.69 -21.11
C GLN A 241 1.26 -42.61 -20.28
N ILE A 242 0.48 -42.04 -19.34
CA ILE A 242 -0.49 -42.79 -18.55
C ILE A 242 -1.55 -43.43 -19.46
N ASP A 243 -2.08 -42.70 -20.44
CA ASP A 243 -3.07 -43.22 -21.37
C ASP A 243 -2.48 -44.36 -22.24
N ALA A 244 -1.23 -44.24 -22.66
CA ALA A 244 -0.53 -45.29 -23.40
C ALA A 244 -0.32 -46.55 -22.55
N GLU A 245 0.17 -46.41 -21.31
CA GLU A 245 0.33 -47.52 -20.37
C GLU A 245 -1.01 -48.17 -20.02
N ARG A 246 -2.06 -47.36 -19.83
CA ARG A 246 -3.42 -47.86 -19.60
C ARG A 246 -3.91 -48.70 -20.77
N LYS A 247 -3.68 -48.25 -22.01
CA LYS A 247 -4.06 -49.01 -23.20
C LYS A 247 -3.32 -50.35 -23.28
N ILE A 248 -2.01 -50.37 -22.99
CA ILE A 248 -1.23 -51.61 -22.93
C ILE A 248 -1.80 -52.54 -21.85
N ALA A 249 -2.14 -52.01 -20.67
CA ALA A 249 -2.74 -52.81 -19.60
C ALA A 249 -4.11 -53.38 -19.98
N GLU A 250 -4.95 -52.60 -20.65
CA GLU A 250 -6.26 -53.05 -21.18
C GLU A 250 -6.07 -54.19 -22.19
N GLU A 251 -5.14 -54.08 -23.14
CA GLU A 251 -4.81 -55.14 -24.10
C GLU A 251 -4.31 -56.43 -23.42
N VAL A 252 -3.49 -56.30 -22.37
CA VAL A 252 -3.01 -57.45 -21.58
C VAL A 252 -4.14 -58.12 -20.81
N ILE A 253 -5.03 -57.33 -20.19
CA ILE A 253 -6.20 -57.86 -19.48
C ILE A 253 -7.12 -58.60 -20.44
N GLU A 254 -7.41 -58.02 -21.60
CA GLU A 254 -8.25 -58.64 -22.64
C GLU A 254 -7.67 -59.99 -23.08
N GLY A 255 -6.36 -60.05 -23.39
CA GLY A 255 -5.70 -61.31 -23.75
C GLY A 255 -5.69 -62.36 -22.63
N ILE A 256 -5.64 -61.93 -21.35
CA ILE A 256 -5.77 -62.85 -20.20
C ILE A 256 -7.20 -63.39 -20.11
N VAL A 257 -8.21 -62.52 -20.25
CA VAL A 257 -9.62 -62.90 -20.22
C VAL A 257 -9.94 -63.91 -21.31
N GLU A 258 -9.56 -63.63 -22.56
CA GLU A 258 -9.75 -64.55 -23.70
C GLU A 258 -9.12 -65.92 -23.44
N LYS A 259 -7.90 -65.95 -22.88
CA LYS A 259 -7.20 -67.20 -22.53
C LYS A 259 -7.95 -68.00 -21.48
N TYR A 260 -8.49 -67.35 -20.44
CA TYR A 260 -9.26 -68.02 -19.39
C TYR A 260 -10.64 -68.46 -19.87
N GLU A 261 -11.30 -67.69 -20.73
CA GLU A 261 -12.55 -68.10 -21.38
C GLU A 261 -12.33 -69.36 -22.23
N GLN A 262 -11.25 -69.40 -23.02
CA GLN A 262 -10.89 -70.60 -23.78
C GLN A 262 -10.58 -71.79 -22.87
N MET A 263 -9.88 -71.57 -21.75
CA MET A 263 -9.63 -72.63 -20.76
C MET A 263 -10.94 -73.17 -20.16
N LEU A 264 -11.90 -72.29 -19.84
CA LEU A 264 -13.21 -72.71 -19.33
C LEU A 264 -14.01 -73.52 -20.35
N VAL A 265 -13.96 -73.14 -21.63
CA VAL A 265 -14.56 -73.92 -22.72
C VAL A 265 -13.93 -75.31 -22.81
N ASN A 266 -12.60 -75.39 -22.74
CA ASN A 266 -11.88 -76.65 -22.79
C ASN A 266 -12.22 -77.55 -21.58
N VAL A 267 -12.24 -77.01 -20.35
CA VAL A 267 -12.61 -77.75 -19.15
C VAL A 267 -14.06 -78.23 -19.21
N ARG A 268 -14.98 -77.43 -19.77
CA ARG A 268 -16.37 -77.85 -19.98
C ARG A 268 -16.44 -79.05 -20.94
N ALA A 269 -15.75 -79.00 -22.07
CA ALA A 269 -15.66 -80.12 -23.00
C ALA A 269 -15.01 -81.36 -22.33
N GLU A 270 -13.95 -81.11 -21.55
CA GLU A 270 -13.35 -81.96 -20.50
C GLU A 270 -14.39 -82.81 -19.77
N MET A 271 -15.23 -82.09 -19.04
CA MET A 271 -16.27 -82.64 -18.17
C MET A 271 -17.41 -83.31 -18.94
N GLU A 272 -17.86 -82.74 -20.06
CA GLU A 272 -18.92 -83.33 -20.89
C GLU A 272 -18.47 -84.68 -21.48
N MET A 273 -17.21 -84.78 -21.90
CA MET A 273 -16.62 -86.03 -22.36
C MET A 273 -16.49 -87.05 -21.22
N ALA A 274 -15.99 -86.65 -20.06
CA ALA A 274 -15.90 -87.52 -18.88
C ALA A 274 -17.28 -88.06 -18.47
N ASN A 275 -18.29 -87.19 -18.40
CA ASN A 275 -19.67 -87.59 -18.08
C ASN A 275 -20.24 -88.56 -19.12
N THR A 276 -19.95 -88.35 -20.41
CA THR A 276 -20.36 -89.28 -21.48
C THR A 276 -19.70 -90.65 -21.31
N ILE A 277 -18.41 -90.69 -20.96
CA ILE A 277 -17.67 -91.93 -20.68
C ILE A 277 -18.29 -92.65 -19.47
N ASP A 278 -18.56 -91.94 -18.38
CA ASP A 278 -19.16 -92.51 -17.18
C ASP A 278 -20.55 -93.09 -17.45
N LEU A 279 -21.39 -92.40 -18.23
CA LEU A 279 -22.69 -92.91 -18.69
C LEU A 279 -22.53 -94.18 -19.55
N CYS A 280 -21.59 -94.19 -20.49
CA CYS A 280 -21.31 -95.38 -21.29
C CYS A 280 -20.86 -96.56 -20.42
N GLN A 281 -20.03 -96.32 -19.40
CA GLN A 281 -19.59 -97.34 -18.45
C GLN A 281 -20.75 -97.86 -17.60
N ALA A 282 -21.61 -96.97 -17.09
CA ALA A 282 -22.81 -97.36 -16.33
C ALA A 282 -23.76 -98.23 -17.17
N ILE A 283 -24.03 -97.83 -18.42
CA ILE A 283 -24.84 -98.60 -19.37
C ILE A 283 -24.22 -99.97 -19.64
N ALA A 284 -22.89 -100.04 -19.85
CA ALA A 284 -22.20 -101.29 -20.08
C ALA A 284 -22.29 -102.24 -18.86
N GLN A 285 -22.16 -101.71 -17.65
CA GLN A 285 -22.32 -102.47 -16.41
C GLN A 285 -23.76 -102.98 -16.24
N GLU A 286 -24.77 -102.14 -16.48
CA GLU A 286 -26.18 -102.52 -16.42
C GLU A 286 -26.52 -103.62 -17.43
N ASN A 287 -26.04 -103.49 -18.67
CA ASN A 287 -26.21 -104.52 -19.69
C ASN A 287 -25.56 -105.85 -19.29
N ALA A 288 -24.37 -105.83 -18.69
CA ALA A 288 -23.71 -107.04 -18.21
C ALA A 288 -24.48 -107.72 -17.07
N LEU A 289 -25.06 -106.94 -16.14
CA LEU A 289 -25.93 -107.46 -15.09
C LEU A 289 -27.21 -108.07 -15.68
N ARG A 290 -27.87 -107.36 -16.59
CA ARG A 290 -29.08 -107.85 -17.27
C ARG A 290 -28.80 -109.13 -18.05
N GLU A 291 -27.68 -109.22 -18.77
CA GLU A 291 -27.27 -110.44 -19.47
C GLU A 291 -27.00 -111.60 -18.51
N LYS A 292 -26.50 -111.32 -17.30
CA LYS A 292 -26.33 -112.33 -16.25
C LYS A 292 -27.69 -112.80 -15.74
N GLU A 293 -28.60 -111.90 -15.40
CA GLU A 293 -29.97 -112.23 -14.96
C GLU A 293 -30.72 -113.05 -16.02
N VAL A 294 -30.68 -112.62 -17.29
CA VAL A 294 -31.29 -113.35 -18.40
C VAL A 294 -30.68 -114.75 -18.55
N ARG A 295 -29.38 -114.91 -18.34
CA ARG A 295 -28.73 -116.23 -18.37
C ARG A 295 -29.16 -117.11 -17.20
N GLU A 296 -29.20 -116.58 -15.99
CA GLU A 296 -29.64 -117.30 -14.79
C GLU A 296 -31.12 -117.71 -14.91
N GLU A 297 -31.98 -116.82 -15.39
CA GLU A 297 -33.39 -117.11 -15.63
C GLU A 297 -33.58 -118.15 -16.74
N LYS A 298 -32.81 -118.06 -17.84
CA LYS A 298 -32.81 -119.10 -18.88
C LYS A 298 -32.39 -120.46 -18.34
N ALA A 299 -31.33 -120.53 -17.54
CA ALA A 299 -30.88 -121.78 -16.92
C ALA A 299 -31.93 -122.36 -15.97
N SER A 300 -32.57 -121.52 -15.16
CA SER A 300 -33.68 -121.92 -14.28
C SER A 300 -34.87 -122.47 -15.09
N HIS A 301 -35.25 -121.79 -16.18
CA HIS A 301 -36.30 -122.28 -17.07
C HIS A 301 -35.93 -123.61 -17.74
N GLU A 302 -34.68 -123.79 -18.15
CA GLU A 302 -34.21 -125.03 -18.75
C GLU A 302 -34.27 -126.19 -17.75
N ASP A 303 -33.88 -125.96 -16.49
CA ASP A 303 -34.05 -126.93 -15.40
C ASP A 303 -35.53 -127.29 -15.17
N ILE A 304 -36.43 -126.29 -15.17
CA ILE A 304 -37.89 -126.52 -15.06
C ILE A 304 -38.39 -127.36 -16.24
N ILE A 305 -37.96 -127.05 -17.47
CA ILE A 305 -38.33 -127.82 -18.66
C ILE A 305 -37.87 -129.28 -18.53
N ILE A 306 -36.63 -129.51 -18.10
CA ILE A 306 -36.09 -130.85 -17.88
C ILE A 306 -36.94 -131.61 -16.83
N GLN A 307 -37.28 -130.96 -15.71
CA GLN A 307 -38.14 -131.56 -14.68
C GLN A 307 -39.54 -131.90 -15.20
N LEU A 308 -40.15 -131.00 -15.98
CA LEU A 308 -41.46 -131.22 -16.60
C LEU A 308 -41.43 -132.39 -17.59
N VAL A 309 -40.39 -132.48 -18.43
CA VAL A 309 -40.19 -133.60 -19.36
C VAL A 309 -40.04 -134.92 -18.61
N GLN A 310 -39.22 -134.96 -17.55
CA GLN A 310 -39.07 -136.15 -16.70
C GLN A 310 -40.39 -136.57 -16.05
N ARG A 311 -41.15 -135.62 -15.49
CA ARG A 311 -42.47 -135.86 -14.91
C ARG A 311 -43.45 -136.39 -15.94
N ASN A 312 -43.47 -135.83 -17.14
CA ASN A 312 -44.34 -136.26 -18.22
C ASN A 312 -44.01 -137.71 -18.66
N ASN A 313 -42.73 -138.03 -18.81
CA ASN A 313 -42.27 -139.40 -19.07
C ASN A 313 -42.70 -140.39 -17.97
N ALA A 314 -42.62 -139.99 -16.70
CA ALA A 314 -43.06 -140.82 -15.58
C ALA A 314 -44.59 -141.04 -15.59
N LEU A 315 -45.36 -139.98 -15.91
CA LEU A 315 -46.81 -140.08 -16.08
C LEU A 315 -47.18 -140.98 -17.25
N GLN A 316 -46.48 -140.88 -18.38
CA GLN A 316 -46.67 -141.73 -19.55
C GLN A 316 -46.44 -143.21 -19.21
N LYS A 317 -45.35 -143.54 -18.50
CA LYS A 317 -45.10 -144.90 -18.00
C LYS A 317 -46.19 -145.40 -17.05
N LYS A 318 -46.69 -144.56 -16.15
CA LYS A 318 -47.84 -144.90 -15.28
C LYS A 318 -49.09 -145.16 -16.11
N ASN A 319 -49.34 -144.35 -17.15
CA ASN A 319 -50.49 -144.50 -18.02
C ASN A 319 -50.43 -145.80 -18.84
N GLU A 320 -49.25 -146.14 -19.38
CA GLU A 320 -48.99 -147.44 -20.02
C GLU A 320 -49.24 -148.61 -19.06
N THR A 321 -48.83 -148.47 -17.79
CA THR A 321 -49.06 -149.48 -16.75
C THR A 321 -50.56 -149.64 -16.45
N LEU A 322 -51.28 -148.53 -16.33
CA LEU A 322 -52.73 -148.52 -16.14
C LEU A 322 -53.45 -149.16 -17.34
N GLN A 323 -53.02 -148.88 -18.58
CA GLN A 323 -53.56 -149.53 -19.77
C GLN A 323 -53.30 -151.05 -19.76
N LYS A 324 -52.11 -151.51 -19.34
CA LYS A 324 -51.83 -152.94 -19.15
C LYS A 324 -52.74 -153.57 -18.09
N MET A 325 -52.91 -152.94 -16.93
CA MET A 325 -53.83 -153.43 -15.89
C MET A 325 -55.29 -153.44 -16.36
N ALA A 326 -55.72 -152.43 -17.13
CA ALA A 326 -57.07 -152.37 -17.70
C ALA A 326 -57.30 -153.52 -18.70
N THR A 327 -56.35 -153.78 -19.60
CA THR A 327 -56.43 -154.89 -20.56
C THR A 327 -56.41 -156.26 -19.89
N GLU A 328 -55.61 -156.44 -18.83
CA GLU A 328 -55.64 -157.66 -18.01
C GLU A 328 -56.96 -157.83 -17.26
N ARG A 329 -57.52 -156.75 -16.69
CA ARG A 329 -58.83 -156.77 -16.03
C ARG A 329 -59.93 -157.16 -17.02
N SER A 330 -59.95 -156.58 -18.21
CA SER A 330 -60.90 -156.97 -19.27
C SER A 330 -60.76 -158.43 -19.65
N LYS A 331 -59.54 -158.96 -19.80
CA LYS A 331 -59.32 -160.39 -20.06
C LYS A 331 -59.83 -161.28 -18.93
N ARG A 332 -59.64 -160.88 -17.66
CA ARG A 332 -60.19 -161.63 -16.51
C ARG A 332 -61.72 -161.63 -16.54
N ILE A 333 -62.34 -160.48 -16.77
CA ILE A 333 -63.81 -160.35 -16.86
C ILE A 333 -64.35 -161.22 -17.99
N GLU A 334 -63.74 -161.18 -19.17
CA GLU A 334 -64.16 -161.99 -20.32
C GLU A 334 -64.05 -163.50 -20.04
N ASN A 335 -62.99 -163.91 -19.32
CA ASN A 335 -62.80 -165.31 -18.92
C ASN A 335 -63.82 -165.76 -17.85
N TYR A 336 -64.18 -164.88 -16.91
CA TYR A 336 -65.27 -165.12 -15.95
C TYR A 336 -66.62 -165.25 -16.66
N GLN A 337 -66.92 -164.37 -17.62
CA GLN A 337 -68.15 -164.44 -18.42
C GLN A 337 -68.26 -165.78 -19.17
N LYS A 338 -67.17 -166.28 -19.76
CA LYS A 338 -67.14 -167.60 -20.43
C LYS A 338 -67.43 -168.75 -19.47
N LYS A 339 -66.78 -168.79 -18.30
CA LYS A 339 -67.02 -169.83 -17.29
C LYS A 339 -68.46 -169.82 -16.77
N MET A 340 -68.99 -168.63 -16.54
CA MET A 340 -70.33 -168.44 -16.01
C MET A 340 -71.41 -168.82 -17.04
N LYS A 341 -71.18 -168.52 -18.33
CA LYS A 341 -72.01 -169.01 -19.42
C LYS A 341 -72.05 -170.54 -19.47
N GLY A 342 -70.89 -171.20 -19.35
CA GLY A 342 -70.83 -172.67 -19.29
C GLY A 342 -71.56 -173.25 -18.07
N LEU A 343 -71.46 -172.59 -16.91
CA LEU A 343 -72.18 -173.00 -15.71
C LEU A 343 -73.70 -172.90 -15.89
N LEU A 344 -74.18 -171.81 -16.50
CA LEU A 344 -75.59 -171.59 -16.81
C LEU A 344 -76.14 -172.63 -17.80
N GLU A 345 -75.35 -173.04 -18.79
CA GLU A 345 -75.73 -174.09 -19.74
C GLU A 345 -75.89 -175.46 -19.07
N GLU A 346 -74.98 -175.84 -18.16
CA GLU A 346 -75.10 -177.07 -17.38
C GLU A 346 -76.25 -177.00 -16.37
N PHE A 347 -76.46 -175.85 -15.74
CA PHE A 347 -77.61 -175.63 -14.85
C PHE A 347 -78.93 -175.74 -15.63
N GLN A 348 -78.99 -175.24 -16.87
CA GLN A 348 -80.15 -175.38 -17.75
C GLN A 348 -80.41 -176.85 -18.09
N LYS A 349 -79.37 -177.63 -18.40
CA LYS A 349 -79.51 -179.09 -18.62
C LYS A 349 -80.05 -179.79 -17.38
N PHE A 350 -79.57 -179.43 -16.19
CA PHE A 350 -80.05 -179.96 -14.93
C PHE A 350 -81.51 -179.61 -14.65
N VAL A 351 -81.91 -178.36 -14.90
CA VAL A 351 -83.30 -177.90 -14.80
C VAL A 351 -84.20 -178.67 -15.79
N ASN A 352 -83.75 -178.86 -17.03
CA ASN A 352 -84.50 -179.62 -18.04
C ASN A 352 -84.65 -181.11 -17.65
N TYR A 353 -83.61 -181.72 -17.10
CA TYR A 353 -83.67 -183.10 -16.60
C TYR A 353 -84.64 -183.23 -15.40
N ALA A 354 -84.59 -182.29 -14.45
CA ALA A 354 -85.48 -182.28 -13.30
C ALA A 354 -86.96 -182.06 -13.69
N LEU A 355 -87.20 -181.28 -14.76
CA LEU A 355 -88.52 -181.06 -15.34
C LEU A 355 -89.12 -182.33 -15.98
N GLU A 356 -88.29 -183.23 -16.53
CA GLU A 356 -88.75 -184.50 -17.13
C GLU A 356 -89.01 -185.59 -16.09
N ALA A 357 -88.21 -185.68 -15.02
CA ALA A 357 -88.30 -186.80 -14.07
C ALA A 357 -89.43 -186.64 -13.02
N THR A 358 -89.70 -185.41 -12.55
CA THR A 358 -90.69 -185.15 -11.51
C THR A 358 -91.25 -183.72 -11.61
N PRO A 359 -92.36 -183.51 -12.35
CA PRO A 359 -92.89 -182.17 -12.64
C PRO A 359 -93.27 -181.35 -11.40
N ALA A 360 -93.76 -182.01 -10.34
CA ALA A 360 -94.27 -181.33 -9.14
C ALA A 360 -93.20 -180.65 -8.27
N HIS A 361 -91.90 -180.97 -8.45
CA HIS A 361 -90.80 -180.35 -7.70
C HIS A 361 -89.98 -179.34 -8.54
N ALA A 362 -90.30 -179.19 -9.83
CA ALA A 362 -89.50 -178.41 -10.77
C ALA A 362 -89.74 -176.88 -10.69
N GLU A 363 -90.86 -176.43 -10.09
CA GLU A 363 -91.13 -175.01 -9.86
C GLU A 363 -90.07 -174.32 -8.97
N TYR A 364 -89.46 -175.08 -8.03
CA TYR A 364 -88.42 -174.53 -7.15
C TYR A 364 -87.10 -174.25 -7.90
N LEU A 365 -86.79 -175.04 -8.92
CA LEU A 365 -85.56 -174.89 -9.73
C LEU A 365 -85.66 -173.73 -10.74
N LEU A 366 -86.85 -173.50 -11.30
CA LEU A 366 -87.14 -172.33 -12.15
C LEU A 366 -87.06 -171.00 -11.38
N SER A 367 -87.41 -171.01 -10.09
CA SER A 367 -87.23 -169.88 -9.17
C SER A 367 -85.74 -169.53 -8.97
N THR A 368 -84.88 -170.54 -8.77
CA THR A 368 -83.43 -170.32 -8.61
C THR A 368 -82.76 -169.81 -9.89
N GLN A 369 -83.16 -170.31 -11.07
CA GLN A 369 -82.64 -169.81 -12.35
C GLN A 369 -83.02 -168.34 -12.59
N LYS A 370 -84.27 -167.95 -12.28
CA LYS A 370 -84.70 -166.54 -12.37
C LYS A 370 -83.93 -165.62 -11.43
N MET A 371 -83.54 -166.07 -10.22
CA MET A 371 -82.68 -165.26 -9.34
C MET A 371 -81.26 -165.07 -9.88
N VAL A 372 -80.67 -166.11 -10.49
CA VAL A 372 -79.33 -166.03 -11.08
C VAL A 372 -79.33 -165.09 -12.30
N LEU A 373 -80.34 -165.16 -13.17
CA LEU A 373 -80.50 -164.24 -14.31
C LEU A 373 -80.77 -162.80 -13.88
N LYS A 374 -81.50 -162.57 -12.78
CA LYS A 374 -81.77 -161.22 -12.26
C LYS A 374 -80.49 -160.55 -11.71
N LYS A 375 -79.63 -161.29 -11.00
CA LYS A 375 -78.29 -160.81 -10.63
C LYS A 375 -77.37 -160.59 -11.84
N TYR A 376 -77.51 -161.39 -12.91
CA TYR A 376 -76.69 -161.24 -14.12
C TYR A 376 -77.02 -159.97 -14.93
N HIS A 377 -78.28 -159.53 -14.91
CA HIS A 377 -78.68 -158.28 -15.56
C HIS A 377 -78.48 -157.03 -14.69
N GLU A 378 -78.51 -157.16 -13.36
CA GLU A 378 -78.23 -156.05 -12.42
C GLU A 378 -76.72 -155.77 -12.26
N ASP A 379 -75.84 -156.75 -12.51
CA ASP A 379 -74.37 -156.56 -12.60
C ASP A 379 -73.87 -156.29 -14.04
N GLY A 380 -74.75 -155.77 -14.90
CA GLY A 380 -74.36 -155.12 -16.15
C GLY A 380 -73.46 -153.93 -15.84
N LEU A 381 -72.15 -154.18 -15.72
CA LEU A 381 -71.10 -153.18 -15.66
C LEU A 381 -71.23 -152.28 -16.88
N VAL A 382 -71.91 -151.16 -16.66
CA VAL A 382 -71.46 -149.79 -16.92
C VAL A 382 -70.36 -149.70 -17.98
N ASP A 383 -70.75 -149.05 -19.08
CA ASP A 383 -69.90 -148.48 -20.12
C ASP A 383 -68.49 -148.08 -19.62
N PRO A 384 -67.42 -148.37 -20.39
CA PRO A 384 -66.22 -147.59 -20.24
C PRO A 384 -66.55 -146.16 -20.69
N VAL A 385 -66.80 -145.30 -19.71
CA VAL A 385 -66.81 -143.84 -19.87
C VAL A 385 -65.58 -143.46 -20.69
N ARG A 386 -65.81 -143.10 -21.95
CA ARG A 386 -64.87 -142.33 -22.76
C ARG A 386 -64.66 -141.01 -22.03
N ILE A 387 -63.63 -140.93 -21.20
CA ILE A 387 -63.08 -139.66 -20.76
C ILE A 387 -62.47 -139.04 -22.02
N PRO A 388 -62.95 -137.88 -22.51
CA PRO A 388 -62.32 -137.22 -23.63
C PRO A 388 -60.93 -136.74 -23.17
N PHE A 389 -59.89 -137.24 -23.82
CA PHE A 389 -58.56 -136.65 -23.72
C PHE A 389 -58.64 -135.18 -24.17
N PRO A 390 -58.20 -134.20 -23.37
CA PRO A 390 -57.95 -132.87 -23.90
C PRO A 390 -56.76 -132.98 -24.87
N SER A 391 -57.05 -132.72 -26.14
CA SER A 391 -56.04 -132.46 -27.15
C SER A 391 -55.23 -131.24 -26.73
N PHE A 392 -54.00 -131.45 -26.29
CA PHE A 392 -53.01 -130.39 -26.22
C PHE A 392 -52.65 -129.97 -27.65
N PRO A 393 -52.70 -128.68 -28.01
CA PRO A 393 -52.18 -128.23 -29.29
C PRO A 393 -50.66 -128.39 -29.28
N ILE A 394 -50.15 -129.13 -30.26
CA ILE A 394 -48.75 -129.06 -30.67
C ILE A 394 -48.60 -127.70 -31.35
N VAL A 395 -47.97 -126.75 -30.67
CA VAL A 395 -47.42 -125.55 -31.30
C VAL A 395 -46.07 -125.98 -31.85
N VAL A 396 -46.00 -126.07 -33.19
CA VAL A 396 -44.73 -126.11 -33.95
C VAL A 396 -44.14 -124.70 -33.98
#